data_AF-R5YV33-F1
#
_entry.id   AF-R5YV33-F1
#
_cell.length_a   1.000
_cell.length_b   1.000
_cell.length_c   1.000
_cell.angle_alpha   90.00
_cell.angle_beta   90.00
_cell.angle_gamma   90.00
#
_symmetry.space_group_name_H-M   'P 1'
#
loop_
_entity.id
_entity.type
_entity.pdbx_description
1 polymer ?
#
loop_
_entity_poly.entity_id
_entity_poly.type
_entity_poly.pdbx_seq_one_letter_code
_entity_poly.pdbx_strand_id
1 'polypeptide(L)'
;MMADERKIVEEAYAGDIIGIFDPGIFSIGDTLTTAKEKFRFEGIPTFAPEHFARVRLIDSMKRKQFVKGVTQIAQEGAIQIFQEYKGGMEEIIVGVVGVLQFDVLKFRLENEYNVDIRLENLPYEHIRWIENKDEVDVDNLTGTSDMKKVIDMKGNPLLLFVNEWSVGMTLDRNEGLVLAEFSKN
;
A
#
# COMPACT_ATOMS: atom_id res chain seq x y z
N MET A 1 0.92 31.48 6.55
CA MET A 1 1.76 31.01 7.66
C MET A 1 3.12 30.63 7.09
N MET A 2 4.23 31.20 7.60
CA MET A 2 5.59 30.82 7.15
C MET A 2 5.93 29.44 7.71
N ALA A 3 6.48 28.57 6.86
CA ALA A 3 6.38 27.12 6.91
C ALA A 3 7.37 26.37 7.84
N ASP A 4 8.17 27.07 8.64
CA ASP A 4 9.37 26.45 9.24
C ASP A 4 9.30 26.24 10.77
N GLU A 5 8.22 26.68 11.44
CA GLU A 5 8.07 26.49 12.89
C GLU A 5 6.69 25.95 13.25
N ARG A 6 6.66 24.87 14.05
CA ARG A 6 5.43 24.36 14.67
C ARG A 6 4.87 25.43 15.61
N LYS A 7 3.79 26.09 15.21
CA LYS A 7 3.06 27.05 16.05
C LYS A 7 1.81 26.40 16.60
N ILE A 8 1.65 26.48 17.92
CA ILE A 8 0.39 26.14 18.58
C ILE A 8 -0.56 27.29 18.29
N VAL A 9 -1.70 26.97 17.67
CA VAL A 9 -2.77 27.91 17.38
C VAL A 9 -4.02 27.49 18.14
N GLU A 10 -4.79 28.46 18.63
CA GLU A 10 -6.04 28.19 19.35
C GLU A 10 -7.21 27.96 18.40
N GLU A 11 -7.17 28.58 17.22
CA GLU A 11 -8.22 28.50 16.20
C GLU A 11 -7.63 28.29 14.81
N ALA A 12 -8.37 27.56 13.96
CA ALA A 12 -8.07 27.33 12.55
C ALA A 12 -9.37 27.39 11.75
N TYR A 13 -9.28 27.78 10.48
CA TYR A 13 -10.42 28.00 9.58
C TYR A 13 -10.39 27.04 8.38
N ALA A 14 -11.47 27.04 7.59
CA ALA A 14 -11.56 26.19 6.41
C ALA A 14 -10.42 26.51 5.42
N GLY A 15 -9.68 25.48 5.02
CA GLY A 15 -8.50 25.58 4.16
C GLY A 15 -7.17 25.53 4.90
N ASP A 16 -7.16 25.69 6.23
CA ASP A 16 -5.95 25.53 7.04
C ASP A 16 -5.59 24.05 7.23
N ILE A 17 -4.28 23.75 7.24
CA ILE A 17 -3.74 22.43 7.57
C ILE A 17 -3.35 22.42 9.05
N ILE A 18 -4.01 21.55 9.82
CA ILE A 18 -3.69 21.34 11.24
C ILE A 18 -3.01 19.98 11.45
N GLY A 19 -2.03 19.92 12.35
CA GLY A 19 -1.40 18.67 12.76
C GLY A 19 -2.14 18.08 13.96
N ILE A 20 -2.56 16.82 13.85
CA ILE A 20 -3.20 16.09 14.95
C ILE A 20 -2.19 15.09 15.51
N PHE A 21 -2.11 14.99 16.84
CA PHE A 21 -1.35 13.93 17.47
C PHE A 21 -2.12 12.61 17.34
N ASP A 22 -1.58 11.67 16.59
CA ASP A 22 -2.18 10.36 16.35
C ASP A 22 -1.44 9.26 17.13
N PRO A 23 -2.09 8.59 18.10
CA PRO A 23 -1.53 7.40 18.74
C PRO A 23 -1.64 6.12 17.88
N GLY A 24 -2.03 6.23 16.60
CA GLY A 24 -2.19 5.13 15.63
C GLY A 24 -3.64 4.70 15.43
N ILE A 25 -4.59 5.63 15.63
CA ILE A 25 -6.04 5.39 15.48
C ILE A 25 -6.53 5.91 14.13
N PHE A 26 -5.91 6.96 13.60
CA PHE A 26 -6.36 7.60 12.36
C PHE A 26 -5.74 6.94 11.14
N SER A 27 -6.45 7.01 10.02
CA SER A 27 -5.99 6.59 8.70
C SER A 27 -6.22 7.70 7.67
N ILE A 28 -5.48 7.64 6.56
CA ILE A 28 -5.67 8.60 5.45
C ILE A 28 -7.12 8.56 4.97
N GLY A 29 -7.74 9.74 4.87
CA GLY A 29 -9.13 9.90 4.42
C GLY A 29 -10.18 9.83 5.54
N ASP A 30 -9.77 9.71 6.81
CA ASP A 30 -10.70 9.81 7.93
C ASP A 30 -11.34 11.20 8.02
N THR A 31 -12.63 11.23 8.33
CA THR A 31 -13.40 12.46 8.53
C THR A 31 -13.62 12.68 10.02
N LEU A 32 -13.07 13.77 10.57
CA LEU A 32 -13.31 14.20 11.94
C LEU A 32 -14.41 15.27 11.95
N THR A 33 -15.44 15.06 12.76
CA THR A 33 -16.58 15.98 12.85
C THR A 33 -17.13 16.06 14.27
N THR A 34 -17.59 17.25 14.66
CA THR A 34 -18.35 17.49 15.89
C THR A 34 -19.86 17.57 15.64
N ALA A 35 -20.29 17.42 14.39
CA ALA A 35 -21.70 17.47 14.01
C ALA A 35 -22.50 16.28 14.59
N LYS A 36 -23.79 16.51 14.84
CA LYS A 36 -24.70 15.44 15.29
C LYS A 36 -24.91 14.36 14.23
N GLU A 37 -25.02 14.78 12.97
CA GLU A 37 -25.15 13.89 11.83
C GLU A 37 -23.76 13.50 11.33
N LYS A 38 -23.50 12.19 11.30
CA LYS A 38 -22.23 11.65 10.81
C LYS A 38 -22.26 11.62 9.29
N PHE A 39 -21.18 12.09 8.69
CA PHE A 39 -20.91 11.97 7.27
C PHE A 39 -19.45 11.56 7.06
N ARG A 40 -19.12 11.14 5.85
CA ARG A 40 -17.74 10.84 5.43
C ARG A 40 -17.49 11.59 4.13
N PHE A 41 -16.35 12.27 4.04
CA PHE A 41 -15.90 12.78 2.75
C PHE A 41 -15.63 11.61 1.78
N GLU A 42 -15.68 11.90 0.48
CA GLU A 42 -15.26 10.92 -0.51
C GLU A 42 -13.81 10.48 -0.25
N GLY A 43 -13.53 9.19 -0.48
CA GLY A 43 -12.22 8.62 -0.21
C GLY A 43 -11.12 9.34 -0.99
N ILE A 44 -9.97 9.55 -0.33
CA ILE A 44 -8.77 10.01 -1.03
C ILE A 44 -8.27 8.84 -1.88
N PRO A 45 -8.08 9.01 -3.20
CA PRO A 45 -7.55 7.95 -4.04
C PRO A 45 -6.16 7.57 -3.56
N THR A 46 -5.93 6.28 -3.36
CA THR A 46 -4.58 5.75 -3.18
C THR A 46 -3.93 5.65 -4.55
N PHE A 47 -2.84 6.38 -4.77
CA PHE A 47 -2.07 6.27 -6.00
C PHE A 47 -1.52 4.85 -6.17
N ALA A 48 -1.58 4.33 -7.39
CA ALA A 48 -0.96 3.06 -7.73
C ALA A 48 0.56 3.18 -7.57
N PRO A 49 1.22 2.26 -6.84
CA PRO A 49 2.68 2.22 -6.80
C PRO A 49 3.30 1.99 -8.18
N GLU A 50 4.45 2.63 -8.42
CA GLU A 50 5.23 2.48 -9.67
C GLU A 50 6.53 1.68 -9.44
N HIS A 51 6.95 1.54 -8.19
CA HIS A 51 8.16 0.82 -7.83
C HIS A 51 7.86 -0.24 -6.79
N PHE A 52 8.41 -1.45 -7.00
CA PHE A 52 8.18 -2.59 -6.13
C PHE A 52 9.51 -3.16 -5.62
N ALA A 53 9.54 -3.57 -4.37
CA ALA A 53 10.66 -4.29 -3.78
C ALA A 53 10.16 -5.43 -2.90
N ARG A 54 10.86 -6.56 -2.97
CA ARG A 54 10.72 -7.63 -2.00
C ARG A 54 11.45 -7.24 -0.72
N VAL A 55 10.77 -7.33 0.41
CA VAL A 55 11.32 -7.11 1.75
C VAL A 55 11.46 -8.44 2.45
N ARG A 56 12.69 -8.75 2.88
CA ARG A 56 13.01 -9.93 3.67
C ARG A 56 13.53 -9.53 5.04
N LEU A 57 13.00 -10.16 6.07
CA LEU A 57 13.49 -10.01 7.43
C LEU A 57 14.82 -10.76 7.58
N ILE A 58 15.84 -10.10 8.13
CA ILE A 58 17.16 -10.72 8.35
C ILE A 58 17.16 -11.60 9.60
N ASP A 59 16.58 -11.11 10.68
CA ASP A 59 16.48 -11.84 11.96
C ASP A 59 15.04 -12.34 12.19
N SER A 60 14.84 -13.66 12.02
CA SER A 60 13.53 -14.29 12.19
C SER A 60 12.93 -14.13 13.59
N MET A 61 13.75 -13.87 14.62
CA MET A 61 13.28 -13.62 15.98
C MET A 61 12.53 -12.30 16.12
N LYS A 62 12.73 -11.36 15.19
CA LYS A 62 12.10 -10.03 15.18
C LYS A 62 10.81 -9.95 14.36
N ARG A 63 10.22 -11.09 13.98
CA ARG A 63 9.03 -11.16 13.12
C ARG A 63 7.85 -10.32 13.63
N LYS A 64 7.59 -10.33 14.94
CA LYS A 64 6.48 -9.56 15.53
C LYS A 64 6.70 -8.04 15.39
N GLN A 65 7.92 -7.59 15.66
CA GLN A 65 8.32 -6.18 15.51
C GLN A 65 8.26 -5.77 14.04
N PHE A 66 8.75 -6.63 13.13
CA PHE A 66 8.68 -6.41 11.69
C PHE A 66 7.25 -6.19 11.22
N VAL A 67 6.35 -7.14 11.50
CA VAL A 67 4.93 -7.05 11.11
C VAL A 67 4.27 -5.80 11.68
N LYS A 68 4.55 -5.46 12.94
CA LYS A 68 4.04 -4.24 13.56
C LYS A 68 4.55 -2.98 12.83
N GLY A 69 5.85 -2.89 12.58
CA GLY A 69 6.47 -1.72 11.96
C GLY A 69 6.00 -1.49 10.53
N VAL A 70 6.00 -2.52 9.68
CA VAL A 70 5.53 -2.39 8.30
C VAL A 70 4.05 -1.99 8.25
N THR A 71 3.21 -2.58 9.11
CA THR A 71 1.77 -2.28 9.14
C THR A 71 1.52 -0.82 9.53
N GLN A 72 2.21 -0.32 10.56
CA GLN A 72 2.07 1.07 10.99
C GLN A 72 2.55 2.06 9.92
N ILE A 73 3.70 1.81 9.31
CA ILE A 73 4.23 2.66 8.21
C ILE A 73 3.29 2.65 7.00
N ALA A 74 2.63 1.53 6.70
CA ALA A 74 1.64 1.44 5.64
C ALA A 74 0.33 2.20 5.96
N GLN A 75 -0.11 2.18 7.23
CA GLN A 75 -1.28 2.96 7.67
C GLN A 75 -1.08 4.47 7.51
N GLU A 76 0.15 4.93 7.70
CA GLU A 76 0.54 6.32 7.44
C GLU A 76 0.56 6.67 5.93
N GLY A 77 0.33 5.69 5.05
CA GLY A 77 0.30 5.85 3.59
C GLY A 77 1.66 6.03 2.94
N ALA A 78 2.74 5.85 3.69
CA ALA A 78 4.10 5.96 3.16
C ALA A 78 4.43 4.85 2.16
N ILE A 79 3.82 3.67 2.32
CA ILE A 79 4.03 2.50 1.48
C ILE A 79 2.73 1.70 1.32
N GLN A 80 2.67 0.83 0.32
CA GLN A 80 1.65 -0.22 0.21
C GLN A 80 2.30 -1.60 0.39
N ILE A 81 1.61 -2.50 1.09
CA ILE A 81 2.11 -3.85 1.38
C ILE A 81 1.24 -4.88 0.65
N PHE A 82 1.94 -5.79 -0.01
CA PHE A 82 1.37 -6.91 -0.73
C PHE A 82 2.05 -8.21 -0.28
N GLN A 83 1.30 -9.29 -0.34
CA GLN A 83 1.79 -10.65 -0.11
C GLN A 83 1.71 -11.41 -1.41
N GLU A 84 2.63 -12.35 -1.62
CA GLU A 84 2.48 -13.29 -2.71
C GLU A 84 1.18 -14.07 -2.54
N TYR A 85 0.45 -14.28 -3.64
CA TYR A 85 -0.83 -14.98 -3.58
C TYR A 85 -0.62 -16.41 -3.07
N LYS A 86 -1.33 -16.78 -1.99
CA LYS A 86 -1.12 -18.03 -1.21
C LYS A 86 0.24 -18.15 -0.51
N GLY A 87 1.00 -17.05 -0.41
CA GLY A 87 2.22 -16.94 0.37
C GLY A 87 1.96 -16.60 1.85
N GLY A 88 3.03 -16.59 2.65
CA GLY A 88 2.99 -16.16 4.06
C GLY A 88 3.64 -14.79 4.27
N MET A 89 3.44 -14.20 5.45
CA MET A 89 4.03 -12.90 5.85
C MET A 89 5.56 -12.88 6.07
N GLU A 90 6.28 -13.96 5.73
CA GLU A 90 7.73 -14.04 5.94
C GLU A 90 8.50 -13.25 4.89
N GLU A 91 7.92 -13.12 3.69
CA GLU A 91 8.39 -12.24 2.63
C GLU A 91 7.20 -11.41 2.13
N ILE A 92 7.37 -10.09 2.10
CA ILE A 92 6.35 -9.18 1.59
C ILE A 92 6.89 -8.45 0.36
N ILE A 93 5.98 -7.98 -0.46
CA ILE A 93 6.26 -7.05 -1.55
C ILE A 93 5.77 -5.68 -1.08
N VAL A 94 6.62 -4.67 -1.19
CA VAL A 94 6.26 -3.28 -0.90
C VAL A 94 6.21 -2.52 -2.20
N GLY A 95 5.11 -1.80 -2.41
CA GLY A 95 4.95 -0.83 -3.49
C GLY A 95 5.06 0.60 -2.99
N VAL A 96 5.79 1.43 -3.72
CA VAL A 96 5.94 2.86 -3.47
C VAL A 96 5.76 3.68 -4.76
N VAL A 97 5.42 4.95 -4.64
CA VAL A 97 5.34 5.88 -5.77
C VAL A 97 6.74 6.44 -6.08
N GLY A 98 7.54 6.73 -5.06
CA GLY A 98 8.92 7.22 -5.21
C GLY A 98 9.94 6.32 -4.53
N VAL A 99 11.06 6.05 -5.22
CA VAL A 99 12.11 5.12 -4.73
C VAL A 99 12.68 5.47 -3.35
N LEU A 100 12.74 6.76 -2.98
CA LEU A 100 13.22 7.22 -1.66
C LEU A 100 12.37 6.66 -0.50
N GLN A 101 11.12 6.29 -0.76
CA GLN A 101 10.25 5.69 0.25
C GLN A 101 10.77 4.33 0.71
N PHE A 102 11.56 3.61 -0.10
CA PHE A 102 12.24 2.38 0.34
C PHE A 102 13.33 2.66 1.37
N ASP A 103 14.11 3.72 1.19
CA ASP A 103 15.15 4.12 2.14
C ASP A 103 14.53 4.58 3.46
N VAL A 104 13.43 5.35 3.37
CA VAL A 104 12.64 5.76 4.55
C VAL A 104 12.09 4.54 5.28
N LEU A 105 11.52 3.56 4.57
CA LEU A 105 11.03 2.31 5.17
C LEU A 105 12.15 1.59 5.93
N LYS A 106 13.31 1.38 5.29
CA LYS A 106 14.46 0.71 5.91
C LYS A 106 14.91 1.46 7.17
N PHE A 107 15.11 2.77 7.04
CA PHE A 107 15.55 3.62 8.15
C PHE A 107 14.57 3.58 9.33
N ARG A 108 13.26 3.66 9.07
CA ARG A 108 12.24 3.62 10.14
C ARG A 108 12.16 2.27 10.82
N LEU A 109 12.21 1.17 10.07
CA LEU A 109 12.23 -0.17 10.66
C LEU A 109 13.46 -0.38 11.55
N GLU A 110 14.62 0.10 11.13
CA GLU A 110 15.86 0.03 11.91
C GLU A 110 15.77 0.89 13.18
N ASN A 111 15.35 2.15 13.07
CA ASN A 111 15.41 3.10 14.20
C ASN A 111 14.21 3.03 15.16
N GLU A 112 12.99 2.84 14.64
CA GLU A 112 11.77 2.84 15.47
C GLU A 112 11.43 1.44 16.01
N TYR A 113 11.81 0.39 15.28
CA TYR A 113 11.44 -0.99 15.61
C TYR A 113 12.63 -1.90 15.88
N ASN A 114 13.87 -1.41 15.70
CA ASN A 114 15.08 -2.21 15.81
C ASN A 114 15.03 -3.44 14.89
N VAL A 115 14.56 -3.29 13.65
CA VAL A 115 14.39 -4.38 12.68
C VAL A 115 15.25 -4.14 11.44
N ASP A 116 16.17 -5.07 11.18
CA ASP A 116 16.97 -5.08 9.97
C ASP A 116 16.28 -5.85 8.84
N ILE A 117 16.20 -5.23 7.67
CA ILE A 117 15.60 -5.82 6.48
C ILE A 117 16.57 -5.82 5.30
N ARG A 118 16.36 -6.77 4.39
CA ARG A 118 16.95 -6.79 3.07
C ARG A 118 15.89 -6.41 2.04
N LEU A 119 16.21 -5.42 1.22
CA LEU A 119 15.41 -4.98 0.08
C LEU A 119 15.99 -5.54 -1.21
N GLU A 120 15.12 -6.07 -2.06
CA GLU A 120 15.44 -6.53 -3.41
C GLU A 120 14.44 -5.91 -4.38
N ASN A 121 14.90 -5.04 -5.27
CA ASN A 121 14.02 -4.41 -6.26
C ASN A 121 13.40 -5.47 -7.18
N LEU A 122 12.13 -5.29 -7.50
CA LEU A 122 11.38 -6.12 -8.41
C LEU A 122 11.13 -5.37 -9.72
N PRO A 123 11.01 -6.08 -10.86
CA PRO A 123 10.90 -5.46 -12.17
C PRO A 123 9.48 -4.97 -12.50
N TYR A 124 8.55 -5.01 -11.53
CA TYR A 124 7.17 -4.62 -11.78
C TYR A 124 7.07 -3.10 -11.79
N GLU A 125 6.24 -2.58 -12.69
CA GLU A 125 5.97 -1.14 -12.84
C GLU A 125 4.46 -0.84 -12.81
N HIS A 126 3.63 -1.85 -13.03
CA HIS A 126 2.18 -1.70 -13.08
C HIS A 126 1.50 -2.64 -12.08
N ILE A 127 0.44 -2.14 -11.44
CA ILE A 127 -0.44 -2.92 -10.57
C ILE A 127 -1.89 -2.76 -11.04
N ARG A 128 -2.67 -3.84 -10.95
CA ARG A 128 -4.11 -3.84 -11.22
C ARG A 128 -4.86 -4.65 -10.18
N TRP A 129 -5.95 -4.09 -9.66
CA TRP A 129 -6.89 -4.80 -8.78
C TRP A 129 -7.84 -5.62 -9.62
N ILE A 130 -8.15 -6.85 -9.18
CA ILE A 130 -9.19 -7.67 -9.80
C ILE A 130 -10.53 -7.21 -9.22
N GLU A 131 -11.28 -6.42 -10.00
CA GLU A 131 -12.53 -5.79 -9.54
C GLU A 131 -13.63 -6.83 -9.33
N ASN A 132 -13.74 -7.80 -10.24
CA ASN A 132 -14.76 -8.85 -10.21
C ASN A 132 -14.22 -10.18 -9.65
N LYS A 133 -13.44 -10.11 -8.56
CA LYS A 133 -12.81 -11.26 -7.90
C LYS A 133 -13.76 -12.41 -7.53
N ASP A 134 -15.06 -12.13 -7.36
CA ASP A 134 -16.08 -13.11 -7.01
C ASP A 134 -16.69 -13.82 -8.24
N GLU A 135 -16.43 -13.30 -9.44
CA GLU A 135 -16.96 -13.80 -10.71
C GLU A 135 -15.91 -14.56 -11.54
N VAL A 136 -14.63 -14.41 -11.19
CA VAL A 136 -13.50 -15.02 -11.91
C VAL A 136 -12.73 -15.99 -11.02
N ASP A 137 -12.18 -17.04 -11.65
CA ASP A 137 -11.29 -17.97 -10.97
C ASP A 137 -9.86 -17.39 -10.93
N VAL A 138 -9.54 -16.70 -9.83
CA VAL A 138 -8.22 -16.09 -9.59
C VAL A 138 -7.09 -17.13 -9.62
N ASP A 139 -7.37 -18.38 -9.20
CA ASP A 139 -6.38 -19.45 -9.18
C ASP A 139 -5.98 -19.83 -10.62
N ASN A 140 -6.94 -19.89 -11.52
CA ASN A 140 -6.77 -20.36 -12.90
C ASN A 140 -6.59 -19.26 -13.96
N LEU A 141 -6.36 -18.00 -13.56
CA LEU A 141 -6.02 -16.94 -14.52
C LEU A 141 -4.79 -17.30 -15.35
N THR A 142 -4.95 -17.18 -16.67
CA THR A 142 -3.89 -17.36 -17.67
C THR A 142 -3.11 -16.06 -17.83
N GLY A 143 -2.00 -15.93 -17.12
CA GLY A 143 -1.14 -14.75 -17.15
C GLY A 143 -0.05 -14.78 -18.24
N THR A 144 0.83 -13.79 -18.17
CA THR A 144 2.11 -13.74 -18.87
C THR A 144 3.26 -14.07 -17.92
N SER A 145 4.46 -14.36 -18.44
CA SER A 145 5.63 -14.72 -17.60
C SER A 145 6.14 -13.58 -16.72
N ASP A 146 5.79 -12.34 -17.08
CA ASP A 146 6.16 -11.09 -16.41
C ASP A 146 5.02 -10.56 -15.52
N MET A 147 3.99 -11.38 -15.27
CA MET A 147 2.92 -11.12 -14.31
C MET A 147 3.20 -11.81 -12.98
N LYS A 148 2.73 -11.22 -11.87
CA LYS A 148 2.68 -11.89 -10.56
C LYS A 148 1.35 -11.64 -9.86
N LYS A 149 0.76 -12.70 -9.29
CA LYS A 149 -0.44 -12.61 -8.44
C LYS A 149 -0.03 -12.25 -7.02
N VAL A 150 -0.65 -11.22 -6.46
CA VAL A 150 -0.44 -10.77 -5.07
C VAL A 150 -1.76 -10.49 -4.38
N ILE A 151 -1.74 -10.30 -3.07
CA ILE A 151 -2.89 -9.92 -2.25
C ILE A 151 -2.51 -8.72 -1.39
N ASP A 152 -3.39 -7.73 -1.28
CA ASP A 152 -3.19 -6.61 -0.35
C ASP A 152 -3.45 -7.01 1.11
N MET A 153 -3.19 -6.10 2.05
CA MET A 153 -3.45 -6.35 3.47
C MET A 153 -4.94 -6.52 3.82
N LYS A 154 -5.87 -6.19 2.91
CA LYS A 154 -7.32 -6.36 3.06
C LYS A 154 -7.81 -7.69 2.47
N GLY A 155 -6.95 -8.49 1.86
CA GLY A 155 -7.32 -9.75 1.23
C GLY A 155 -7.83 -9.61 -0.20
N ASN A 156 -7.72 -8.44 -0.83
CA ASN A 156 -8.09 -8.30 -2.23
C ASN A 156 -6.98 -8.85 -3.13
N PRO A 157 -7.30 -9.65 -4.15
CA PRO A 157 -6.31 -10.12 -5.11
C PRO A 157 -5.97 -9.04 -6.15
N LEU A 158 -4.70 -8.98 -6.52
CA LEU A 158 -4.14 -8.04 -7.49
C LEU A 158 -3.13 -8.74 -8.38
N LEU A 159 -2.82 -8.08 -9.50
CA LEU A 159 -1.81 -8.50 -10.46
C LEU A 159 -0.75 -7.41 -10.59
N LEU A 160 0.51 -7.80 -10.50
CA LEU A 160 1.67 -6.97 -10.81
C LEU A 160 2.16 -7.32 -12.22
N PHE A 161 2.60 -6.32 -12.98
CA PHE A 161 3.13 -6.47 -14.33
C PHE A 161 4.40 -5.65 -14.53
N VAL A 162 5.32 -6.19 -15.33
CA VAL A 162 6.54 -5.48 -15.75
C VAL A 162 6.24 -4.39 -16.77
N ASN A 163 5.20 -4.55 -17.59
CA ASN A 163 4.82 -3.57 -18.62
C ASN A 163 3.30 -3.57 -18.88
N GLU A 164 2.81 -2.48 -19.47
CA GLU A 164 1.39 -2.28 -19.78
C GLU A 164 0.86 -3.28 -20.83
N TRP A 165 1.68 -3.72 -21.78
CA TRP A 165 1.24 -4.67 -22.82
C TRP A 165 0.76 -6.00 -22.22
N SER A 166 1.43 -6.46 -21.17
CA SER A 166 1.05 -7.68 -20.43
C SER A 166 -0.28 -7.56 -19.70
N VAL A 167 -0.73 -6.34 -19.36
CA VAL A 167 -2.07 -6.09 -18.82
C VAL A 167 -3.12 -6.44 -19.86
N GLY A 168 -3.00 -5.88 -21.07
CA GLY A 168 -3.92 -6.14 -22.18
C GLY A 168 -3.94 -7.61 -22.58
N MET A 169 -2.77 -8.24 -22.72
CA MET A 169 -2.66 -9.67 -23.03
C MET A 169 -3.32 -10.55 -21.96
N THR A 170 -3.25 -10.17 -20.69
CA THR A 170 -3.92 -10.90 -19.61
C THR A 170 -5.43 -10.73 -19.67
N LEU A 171 -5.94 -9.55 -20.01
CA LEU A 171 -7.38 -9.34 -20.25
C LEU A 171 -7.87 -10.18 -21.43
N ASP A 172 -7.15 -10.19 -22.55
CA ASP A 172 -7.52 -10.95 -23.75
C ASP A 172 -7.58 -12.47 -23.50
N ARG A 173 -6.73 -12.99 -22.61
CA ARG A 173 -6.65 -14.43 -22.28
C ARG A 173 -7.67 -14.89 -21.24
N ASN A 174 -8.29 -13.96 -20.53
CA ASN A 174 -9.20 -14.26 -19.43
C ASN A 174 -10.52 -13.53 -19.67
N GLU A 175 -11.41 -14.16 -20.43
CA GLU A 175 -12.72 -13.59 -20.75
C GLU A 175 -13.49 -13.24 -19.47
N GLY A 176 -14.02 -12.01 -19.42
CA GLY A 176 -14.74 -11.51 -18.26
C GLY A 176 -13.87 -10.95 -17.13
N LEU A 177 -12.53 -11.04 -17.20
CA LEU A 177 -11.66 -10.41 -16.20
C LEU A 177 -11.77 -8.89 -16.26
N VAL A 178 -12.03 -8.25 -15.11
CA VAL A 178 -12.04 -6.79 -14.97
C VAL A 178 -10.90 -6.35 -14.07
N LEU A 179 -10.04 -5.49 -14.61
CA LEU A 179 -8.88 -4.94 -13.94
C LEU A 179 -9.03 -3.44 -13.72
N ALA A 180 -8.80 -2.98 -12.49
CA ALA A 180 -8.87 -1.57 -12.11
C ALA A 180 -7.48 -1.02 -11.74
N GLU A 181 -7.22 0.26 -12.07
CA GLU A 181 -5.98 0.97 -11.70
C GLU A 181 -5.98 1.49 -10.26
N PHE A 182 -7.15 1.69 -9.68
CA PHE A 182 -7.30 2.24 -8.34
C PHE A 182 -8.17 1.33 -7.48
N SER A 183 -7.74 1.14 -6.23
CA SER A 183 -8.59 0.55 -5.20
C SER A 183 -9.63 1.58 -4.73
N LYS A 184 -10.91 1.22 -4.74
CA LYS A 184 -11.95 2.00 -4.06
C LYS A 184 -11.96 1.59 -2.59
N ASN A 185 -11.67 2.56 -1.70
CA ASN A 185 -11.68 2.38 -0.24
C ASN A 185 -13.07 2.45 0.38
#